data_AF-A0A8S3JJW4-F1
#
_entry.id   AF-A0A8S3JJW4-F1
#
_cell.length_a   1.000
_cell.length_b   1.000
_cell.length_c   1.000
_cell.angle_alpha   90.00
_cell.angle_beta   90.00
_cell.angle_gamma   90.00
#
_symmetry.space_group_name_H-M   'P 1'
#
loop_
_entity.id
_entity.type
_entity.pdbx_description
1 polymer ?
#
loop_
_entity_poly.entity_id
_entity_poly.type
_entity_poly.pdbx_seq_one_letter_code
_entity_poly.pdbx_strand_id
1 'polypeptide(L)' 'WINTTSMNIERFYHTASVLTNGKVLVVGGVSSTYLNSSELYDPSTGTWTSTGSMNFGRDRHTASVLANGKVIVTGG' A
#
# COMPACT_ATOMS: atom_id res chain seq x y z
N TRP A 1 -1.84 21.48 2.31
CA TRP A 1 -1.38 20.08 2.38
C TRP A 1 -0.82 19.85 3.78
N ILE A 2 -1.07 18.70 4.41
CA ILE A 2 -0.52 18.37 5.73
C ILE A 2 0.50 17.25 5.52
N ASN A 3 1.74 17.48 5.95
CA ASN A 3 2.75 16.43 5.93
C ASN A 3 2.41 15.39 7.00
N THR A 4 2.37 14.13 6.60
CA THR A 4 2.21 12.99 7.51
C THR A 4 3.59 12.48 7.93
N THR A 5 3.61 11.49 8.84
CA THR A 5 4.82 10.69 9.03
C THR A 5 5.19 9.95 7.74
N SER A 6 6.48 9.60 7.61
CA SER A 6 6.99 8.81 6.49
C SER A 6 6.51 7.36 6.56
N MET A 7 6.37 6.72 5.40
CA MET A 7 6.26 5.27 5.32
C MET A 7 7.50 4.59 5.93
N ASN A 8 7.35 3.35 6.36
CA ASN A 8 8.44 2.57 6.95
C ASN A 8 9.46 2.13 5.90
N ILE A 9 9.01 1.92 4.66
CA ILE A 9 9.87 1.53 3.53
C ILE A 9 9.64 2.53 2.40
N GLU A 10 10.71 3.22 1.96
CA GLU A 10 10.64 4.03 0.75
C GLU A 10 10.30 3.16 -0.46
N ARG A 11 9.44 3.67 -1.35
CA ARG A 11 8.99 2.91 -2.51
C ARG A 11 8.54 3.81 -3.65
N PHE A 12 8.81 3.40 -4.89
CA PHE A 12 8.26 3.98 -6.10
C PHE A 12 7.55 2.91 -6.95
N TYR A 13 6.72 3.31 -7.92
CA TYR A 13 5.85 2.41 -8.71
C TYR A 13 4.93 1.47 -7.90
N HIS A 14 4.62 1.85 -6.66
CA HIS A 14 3.62 1.20 -5.82
C HIS A 14 2.20 1.65 -6.22
N THR A 15 1.19 0.99 -5.66
CA THR A 15 -0.20 1.45 -5.72
C THR A 15 -0.69 1.89 -4.34
N ALA A 16 -1.58 2.87 -4.30
CA ALA A 16 -2.25 3.34 -3.09
C ALA A 16 -3.77 3.28 -3.29
N SER A 17 -4.49 2.70 -2.33
CA SER A 17 -5.94 2.49 -2.40
C SER A 17 -6.62 2.96 -1.12
N VAL A 18 -7.65 3.79 -1.23
CA VAL A 18 -8.51 4.18 -0.10
C VAL A 18 -9.48 3.03 0.18
N LEU A 19 -9.41 2.47 1.38
CA LEU A 19 -10.29 1.41 1.84
C LEU A 19 -11.65 1.96 2.28
N THR A 20 -12.65 1.08 2.40
CA THR A 20 -14.02 1.44 2.82
C THR A 20 -14.10 2.07 4.21
N ASN A 21 -13.08 1.86 5.05
CA ASN A 21 -12.95 2.45 6.39
C ASN A 21 -12.14 3.77 6.40
N GLY A 22 -11.78 4.32 5.24
CA GLY A 22 -11.04 5.57 5.10
C GLY A 22 -9.52 5.45 5.28
N LYS A 23 -8.99 4.28 5.65
CA LYS A 23 -7.54 4.04 5.68
C LYS A 23 -6.98 3.91 4.26
N VAL A 24 -5.67 4.12 4.09
CA VAL A 24 -5.00 3.98 2.79
C VAL A 24 -4.07 2.78 2.83
N LEU A 25 -4.31 1.79 1.97
CA LEU A 25 -3.40 0.67 1.78
C LEU A 25 -2.43 0.99 0.64
N VAL A 26 -1.14 0.91 0.93
CA VAL A 26 -0.07 1.00 -0.06
C VAL A 26 0.56 -0.37 -0.26
N VAL A 27 0.67 -0.82 -1.51
CA VAL A 27 1.13 -2.18 -1.85
C VAL A 27 2.26 -2.15 -2.87
N GLY A 28 3.26 -3.00 -2.65
CA GLY A 28 4.34 -3.28 -3.59
C GLY A 28 5.18 -2.06 -3.97
N GLY A 29 5.68 -2.03 -5.20
CA GLY A 29 6.63 -1.05 -5.71
C GLY A 29 8.08 -1.54 -5.60
N VAL A 30 9.01 -0.60 -5.71
CA VAL A 30 10.46 -0.87 -5.71
C VAL A 30 11.14 0.03 -4.70
N SER A 31 12.04 -0.55 -3.89
CA SER A 31 13.06 0.17 -3.11
C SER A 31 14.45 -0.15 -3.67
N SER A 32 15.31 -0.84 -2.92
CA SER A 32 16.49 -1.56 -3.42
C SER A 32 16.12 -2.88 -4.11
N THR A 33 14.91 -3.39 -3.87
CA THR A 33 14.37 -4.63 -4.44
C THR A 33 12.88 -4.47 -4.77
N TYR A 34 12.30 -5.43 -5.51
CA TYR A 34 10.85 -5.50 -5.69
C TYR A 34 10.17 -5.83 -4.36
N LEU A 35 9.26 -4.97 -3.93
CA LEU A 35 8.58 -5.10 -2.66
C LEU A 35 7.35 -5.99 -2.80
N ASN A 36 7.24 -6.98 -1.93
CA ASN A 36 6.00 -7.71 -1.70
C ASN A 36 5.24 -7.17 -0.48
N SER A 37 5.82 -6.23 0.25
CA SER A 37 5.25 -5.68 1.47
C SER A 37 4.15 -4.67 1.20
N SER A 38 3.26 -4.53 2.18
CA SER A 38 2.20 -3.53 2.18
C SER A 38 2.21 -2.75 3.48
N GLU A 39 1.78 -1.50 3.43
CA GLU A 39 1.65 -0.63 4.59
C GLU A 39 0.28 0.04 4.60
N LEU A 40 -0.30 0.15 5.79
CA LEU A 40 -1.59 0.78 6.01
C LEU A 40 -1.37 2.13 6.71
N TYR A 41 -1.86 3.19 6.10
CA TYR A 41 -1.93 4.52 6.71
C TYR A 41 -3.28 4.71 7.39
N ASP A 42 -3.23 5.14 8.66
CA ASP A 42 -4.39 5.56 9.43
C ASP A 42 -4.42 7.10 9.52
N PRO A 43 -5.35 7.78 8.81
CA PRO A 43 -5.44 9.23 8.84
C PRO A 43 -5.80 9.82 10.21
N SER A 44 -6.42 9.03 11.11
CA SER A 44 -6.85 9.52 12.43
C SER A 44 -5.68 9.74 13.38
N THR A 45 -4.61 8.95 13.21
CA THR A 45 -3.39 9.01 14.01
C THR A 45 -2.20 9.54 13.22
N GLY A 46 -2.29 9.59 11.90
CA GLY A 46 -1.20 9.98 11.01
C GLY A 46 -0.06 8.96 10.98
N THR A 47 -0.34 7.69 11.30
CA THR A 47 0.67 6.63 11.44
C THR A 47 0.61 5.60 10.30
N TRP A 48 1.78 5.07 9.94
CA TRP A 48 1.94 3.95 9.03
C TRP A 48 2.18 2.65 9.79
N THR A 49 1.60 1.54 9.33
CA THR A 49 1.79 0.22 9.93
C THR A 49 1.97 -0.84 8.84
N SER A 50 3.01 -1.65 8.95
CA SER A 50 3.19 -2.82 8.08
C SER A 50 2.02 -3.78 8.22
N THR A 51 1.55 -4.32 7.09
CA THR A 51 0.44 -5.29 7.05
C THR A 51 0.77 -6.46 6.13
N GLY A 52 -0.24 -7.26 5.77
CA GLY A 52 -0.08 -8.45 4.94
C GLY A 52 0.73 -8.20 3.67
N SER A 53 1.56 -9.18 3.33
CA SER A 53 2.43 -9.14 2.15
C SER A 53 1.91 -10.05 1.05
N MET A 54 2.23 -9.70 -0.20
CA MET A 54 2.07 -10.59 -1.34
C MET A 54 3.12 -11.73 -1.29
N ASN A 55 2.87 -12.80 -2.04
CA ASN A 55 3.84 -13.89 -2.18
C ASN A 55 5.09 -13.46 -2.97
N PHE A 56 4.96 -12.50 -3.88
CA PHE A 56 6.03 -12.03 -4.74
C PHE A 56 6.05 -10.50 -4.78
N GLY A 57 7.24 -9.93 -4.92
CA GLY A 57 7.38 -8.49 -5.13
C GLY A 57 6.86 -8.08 -6.50
N ARG A 58 6.17 -6.95 -6.58
CA ARG A 58 5.57 -6.44 -7.81
C ARG A 58 5.63 -4.92 -7.85
N ASP A 59 5.99 -4.35 -8.99
CA ASP A 59 5.89 -2.92 -9.28
C ASP A 59 5.06 -2.70 -10.54
N ARG A 60 4.63 -1.45 -10.79
CA ARG A 60 3.79 -1.09 -11.97
C ARG A 60 2.53 -1.97 -12.13
N HIS A 61 2.09 -2.57 -11.04
CA HIS A 61 0.88 -3.37 -10.94
C HIS A 61 -0.33 -2.45 -10.71
N THR A 62 -1.53 -3.04 -10.71
CA THR A 62 -2.78 -2.34 -10.35
C THR A 62 -3.36 -2.92 -9.07
N ALA A 63 -3.98 -2.08 -8.24
CA ALA A 63 -4.77 -2.50 -7.09
C ALA A 63 -6.20 -1.96 -7.20
N SER A 64 -7.18 -2.76 -6.81
CA SER A 64 -8.58 -2.37 -6.79
C SER A 64 -9.27 -2.82 -5.52
N VAL A 65 -10.00 -1.90 -4.89
CA VAL A 65 -10.81 -2.16 -3.72
C VAL A 65 -12.14 -2.74 -4.19
N LEU A 66 -12.48 -3.92 -3.68
CA LEU A 66 -13.72 -4.61 -3.99
C LEU A 66 -14.83 -4.15 -3.04
N ALA A 67 -16.09 -4.32 -3.46
CA ALA A 67 -17.26 -3.93 -2.68
C ALA A 67 -17.35 -4.62 -1.29
N ASN A 68 -16.70 -5.78 -1.15
CA ASN A 68 -16.60 -6.51 0.12
C ASN A 68 -15.44 -6.03 1.03
N GLY A 69 -14.74 -4.95 0.67
CA GLY A 69 -13.63 -4.39 1.43
C GLY A 69 -12.27 -5.09 1.22
N LYS A 70 -12.20 -6.15 0.41
CA LYS A 70 -10.92 -6.77 0.05
C LYS A 70 -10.22 -5.94 -1.03
N VAL A 71 -8.90 -6.11 -1.14
CA VAL A 71 -8.09 -5.51 -2.21
C VAL A 71 -7.57 -6.63 -3.11
N ILE A 72 -7.78 -6.51 -4.41
CA ILE A 72 -7.16 -7.35 -5.41
C ILE A 72 -5.98 -6.61 -6.04
N VAL A 73 -4.85 -7.32 -6.19
CA VAL A 73 -3.62 -6.79 -6.77
C VAL A 73 -3.23 -7.68 -7.95
N THR A 74 -3.08 -7.09 -9.14
CA THR A 74 -2.85 -7.81 -10.39
C THR A 74 -1.87 -7.08 -11.31
N GLY A 75 -1.27 -7.82 -12.25
CA GLY A 75 -0.24 -7.30 -13.13
C GLY A 75 1.11 -7.17 -12.43
N GLY A 76 1.99 -6.35 -13.00
CA GLY A 76 3.39 -6.28 -12.62
C GLY A 76 4.20 -7.40 -13.26
#